data_AF-A0A455UBB2-F1
#
_entry.id   AF-A0A455UBB2-F1
#
_cell.length_a   1.000
_cell.length_b   1.000
_cell.length_c   1.000
_cell.angle_alpha   90.00
_cell.angle_beta   90.00
_cell.angle_gamma   90.00
#
_symmetry.space_group_name_H-M   'P 1'
#
loop_
_entity.id
_entity.type
_entity.pdbx_description
1 polymer ?
#
loop_
_entity_poly.entity_id
_entity_poly.type
_entity_poly.pdbx_seq_one_letter_code
_entity_poly.pdbx_strand_id
1 'polypeptide(L)'
;MTDITQTSNVPQIKIPATYMRGGTSKGVFFKLSDLPEAAQQPGSARDKLLLRVIGSPDPYEKQIDGMGAATSSTSKTVILSKSESPEHDVDYLFGQVSIDKPFIDWSGNCGNLSAAVGPLRLPTAWLIQHACHKTGSSR
;
A
#
# COMPACT_ATOMS: atom_id res chain seq x y z
N MET A 1 27.66 -24.88 -25.64
CA MET A 1 26.26 -25.34 -25.54
C MET A 1 25.86 -25.11 -24.09
N THR A 2 25.58 -23.85 -23.76
CA THR A 2 25.26 -23.43 -22.39
C THR A 2 23.78 -23.66 -22.14
N ASP A 3 23.53 -24.42 -21.10
CA ASP A 3 22.24 -24.80 -20.56
C ASP A 3 21.35 -23.57 -20.35
N ILE A 4 20.24 -23.50 -21.09
CA ILE A 4 19.19 -22.49 -20.92
C ILE A 4 18.40 -22.88 -19.68
N THR A 5 18.98 -22.55 -18.53
CA THR A 5 18.46 -22.79 -17.18
C THR A 5 17.01 -22.32 -17.03
N GLN A 6 16.12 -23.30 -17.06
CA GLN A 6 15.03 -23.51 -16.10
C GLN A 6 14.35 -22.23 -15.57
N THR A 7 13.32 -21.76 -16.27
CA THR A 7 12.33 -20.85 -15.67
C THR A 7 11.62 -21.62 -14.56
N SER A 8 11.95 -21.35 -13.31
CA SER A 8 11.21 -21.90 -12.16
C SER A 8 9.77 -21.37 -12.25
N ASN A 9 8.83 -22.27 -12.58
CA ASN A 9 7.42 -21.94 -12.68
C ASN A 9 6.79 -21.90 -11.28
N VAL A 10 7.25 -20.96 -10.45
CA VAL A 10 6.68 -20.72 -9.14
C VAL A 10 5.36 -19.95 -9.33
N PRO A 11 4.23 -20.43 -8.79
CA PRO A 11 2.96 -19.72 -8.90
C PRO A 11 3.05 -18.29 -8.33
N GLN A 12 2.23 -17.39 -8.88
CA GLN A 12 2.09 -16.05 -8.30
C GLN A 12 1.59 -16.13 -6.85
N ILE A 13 2.14 -15.28 -5.99
CA ILE A 13 1.63 -15.10 -4.63
C ILE A 13 0.36 -14.23 -4.65
N LYS A 14 -0.51 -14.43 -3.67
CA LYS A 14 -1.71 -13.60 -3.47
C LYS A 14 -1.52 -12.76 -2.21
N ILE A 15 -1.71 -11.45 -2.33
CA ILE A 15 -1.58 -10.51 -1.23
C ILE A 15 -2.91 -9.76 -1.11
N PRO A 16 -3.58 -9.80 0.06
CA PRO A 16 -4.75 -8.97 0.31
C PRO A 16 -4.45 -7.49 0.08
N ALA A 17 -5.24 -6.84 -0.76
CA ALA A 17 -5.09 -5.44 -1.11
C ALA A 17 -6.44 -4.82 -1.45
N THR A 18 -6.52 -3.49 -1.38
CA THR A 18 -7.68 -2.73 -1.86
C THR A 18 -7.22 -1.73 -2.90
N TYR A 19 -7.80 -1.78 -4.10
CA TYR A 19 -7.59 -0.74 -5.11
C TYR A 19 -8.69 0.30 -4.97
N MET A 20 -8.31 1.55 -4.67
CA MET A 20 -9.27 2.58 -4.30
C MET A 20 -8.94 3.92 -4.93
N ARG A 21 -10.00 4.68 -5.25
CA ARG A 21 -9.92 6.10 -5.55
C ARG A 21 -9.99 6.91 -4.26
N GLY A 22 -9.01 7.77 -4.04
CA GLY A 22 -9.04 8.82 -3.02
C GLY A 22 -8.88 10.18 -3.70
N GLY A 23 -9.83 11.09 -3.46
CA GLY A 23 -9.88 12.37 -4.20
C GLY A 23 -9.81 12.13 -5.71
N THR A 24 -8.81 12.75 -6.37
CA THR A 24 -8.52 12.60 -7.81
C THR A 24 -7.40 11.61 -8.13
N SER A 25 -6.95 10.80 -7.16
CA SER A 25 -5.91 9.78 -7.33
C SER A 25 -6.48 8.36 -7.16
N LYS A 26 -5.77 7.37 -7.71
CA LYS A 26 -6.00 5.95 -7.41
C LYS A 26 -4.72 5.33 -6.88
N GLY A 27 -4.85 4.36 -5.98
CA GLY A 27 -3.71 3.64 -5.44
C GLY A 27 -4.09 2.25 -4.94
N VAL A 28 -3.08 1.40 -4.76
CA VAL A 28 -3.22 0.09 -4.13
C VAL A 28 -2.88 0.21 -2.65
N PHE A 29 -3.84 -0.11 -1.79
CA PHE A 29 -3.73 -0.05 -0.34
C PHE A 29 -3.47 -1.45 0.23
N PHE A 30 -2.51 -1.54 1.14
CA PHE A 30 -2.14 -2.75 1.85
C PHE A 30 -2.22 -2.53 3.35
N LYS A 31 -2.57 -3.58 4.10
CA LYS A 31 -2.24 -3.63 5.53
C LYS A 31 -0.83 -4.17 5.66
N LEU A 32 -0.04 -3.61 6.57
CA LEU A 32 1.33 -4.05 6.80
C LEU A 32 1.40 -5.55 7.11
N SER A 33 0.48 -6.05 7.95
CA SER A 33 0.39 -7.46 8.33
C SER A 33 0.03 -8.41 7.18
N ASP A 34 -0.55 -7.90 6.09
CA ASP A 34 -0.96 -8.70 4.94
C ASP A 34 0.19 -8.86 3.93
N LEU A 35 1.26 -8.06 4.07
CA LEU A 35 2.45 -8.18 3.23
C LEU A 35 3.27 -9.42 3.63
N PRO A 36 4.00 -10.03 2.67
CA PRO A 36 5.03 -11.03 2.99
C PRO A 36 5.99 -10.50 4.06
N GLU A 37 6.45 -11.36 4.97
CA GLU A 37 7.29 -10.99 6.12
C GLU A 37 8.48 -10.11 5.73
N ALA A 38 9.19 -10.47 4.66
CA ALA A 38 10.33 -9.70 4.14
C ALA A 38 9.97 -8.27 3.69
N ALA A 39 8.71 -8.01 3.34
CA ALA A 39 8.20 -6.70 2.93
C ALA A 39 7.51 -5.93 4.08
N GLN A 40 7.38 -6.53 5.27
CA GLN A 40 6.84 -5.85 6.46
C GLN A 40 7.83 -4.85 7.07
N GLN A 41 9.11 -4.91 6.70
CA GLN A 41 10.10 -3.89 7.05
C GLN A 41 10.44 -3.01 5.85
N PRO A 42 10.79 -1.72 6.05
CA PRO A 42 11.29 -0.88 4.97
C PRO A 42 12.55 -1.50 4.33
N GLY A 43 12.64 -1.45 3.01
CA GLY A 43 13.82 -1.92 2.29
C GLY A 43 13.51 -2.58 0.95
N SER A 44 14.56 -3.14 0.35
CA SER A 44 14.53 -3.59 -1.05
C SER A 44 13.48 -4.66 -1.36
N ALA A 45 13.13 -5.53 -0.39
CA ALA A 45 12.10 -6.55 -0.59
C ALA A 45 10.69 -5.92 -0.72
N ARG A 46 10.38 -4.92 0.11
CA ARG A 46 9.15 -4.13 0.02
C ARG A 46 9.10 -3.36 -1.30
N ASP A 47 10.19 -2.68 -1.65
CA ASP A 47 10.24 -1.87 -2.87
C ASP A 47 10.04 -2.74 -4.12
N LYS A 48 10.75 -3.87 -4.22
CA LYS A 48 10.59 -4.83 -5.34
C LYS A 48 9.16 -5.35 -5.45
N LEU A 49 8.53 -5.68 -4.32
CA LEU A 49 7.16 -6.15 -4.30
C LEU A 49 6.20 -5.09 -4.87
N LEU A 50 6.29 -3.86 -4.36
CA LEU A 50 5.37 -2.78 -4.74
C LEU A 50 5.61 -2.28 -6.17
N LEU A 51 6.87 -2.23 -6.60
CA LEU A 51 7.24 -2.01 -8.00
C LEU A 51 6.56 -3.05 -8.91
N ARG A 52 6.64 -4.35 -8.56
CA ARG A 52 6.00 -5.40 -9.35
C ARG A 52 4.47 -5.31 -9.34
N VAL A 53 3.85 -4.96 -8.21
CA VAL A 53 2.39 -4.75 -8.11
C VAL A 53 1.95 -3.64 -9.06
N ILE A 54 2.67 -2.53 -9.08
CA ILE A 54 2.32 -1.36 -9.91
C ILE A 54 2.67 -1.59 -11.39
N GLY A 55 3.65 -2.45 -11.68
CA GLY A 55 4.11 -2.72 -13.03
C GLY A 55 5.27 -1.82 -13.44
N SER A 56 6.17 -1.51 -12.49
CA SER A 56 7.35 -0.66 -12.70
C SER A 56 8.66 -1.41 -12.39
N PRO A 57 9.80 -1.00 -12.96
CA PRO A 57 9.91 -0.03 -14.05
C PRO A 57 9.33 -0.60 -15.35
N ASP A 58 8.62 0.24 -16.10
CA ASP A 58 8.08 -0.12 -17.41
C ASP A 58 8.74 0.74 -18.51
N PRO A 59 9.61 0.17 -19.36
CA PRO A 59 10.23 0.91 -20.47
C PRO A 59 9.22 1.37 -21.52
N TYR A 60 7.99 0.83 -21.53
CA TYR A 60 6.92 1.26 -22.42
C TYR A 60 6.08 2.40 -21.83
N GLU A 61 6.26 2.72 -20.55
CA GLU A 61 5.50 3.72 -19.81
C GLU A 61 3.97 3.52 -19.96
N LYS A 62 3.50 2.27 -19.82
CA LYS A 62 2.08 1.89 -19.90
C LYS A 62 1.58 1.20 -18.63
N GLN A 63 2.46 0.55 -17.87
CA GLN A 63 2.15 -0.27 -16.69
C GLN A 63 1.10 -1.35 -16.99
N ILE A 64 1.13 -1.89 -18.22
CA ILE A 64 0.12 -2.85 -18.70
C ILE A 64 0.17 -4.20 -17.95
N ASP A 65 1.33 -4.53 -17.38
CA ASP A 65 1.56 -5.73 -16.56
C ASP A 65 1.53 -5.40 -15.05
N GLY A 66 0.68 -4.47 -14.63
CA GLY A 66 0.53 -4.08 -13.24
C GLY A 66 -0.76 -3.30 -12.97
N MET A 67 -0.88 -2.80 -11.74
CA MET A 67 -2.05 -2.06 -11.27
C MET A 67 -1.97 -0.55 -11.53
N GLY A 68 -0.80 -0.05 -11.96
CA GLY A 68 -0.60 1.32 -12.37
C GLY A 68 -1.32 1.64 -13.68
N ALA A 69 -1.51 2.93 -13.99
CA ALA A 69 -2.11 3.37 -15.25
C ALA A 69 -1.27 4.45 -15.94
N ALA A 70 0.05 4.38 -15.78
CA ALA A 70 1.05 5.24 -16.42
C ALA A 70 0.85 6.74 -16.23
N THR A 71 0.28 7.15 -15.09
CA THR A 71 0.25 8.55 -14.67
C THR A 71 0.70 8.66 -13.21
N SER A 72 1.26 9.81 -12.83
CA SER A 72 1.64 10.06 -11.44
C SER A 72 0.47 9.89 -10.47
N SER A 73 -0.76 10.25 -10.88
CA SER A 73 -1.99 10.13 -10.09
C SER A 73 -2.50 8.69 -9.90
N THR A 74 -1.96 7.73 -10.64
CA THR A 74 -2.39 6.31 -10.63
C THR A 74 -1.25 5.31 -10.38
N SER A 75 0.01 5.77 -10.27
CA SER A 75 1.19 4.97 -9.93
C SER A 75 1.53 5.14 -8.44
N LYS A 76 0.66 4.61 -7.56
CA LYS A 76 0.70 4.89 -6.12
C LYS A 76 0.40 3.66 -5.28
N THR A 77 1.14 3.52 -4.18
CA THR A 77 0.89 2.50 -3.16
C THR A 77 0.75 3.14 -1.78
N VAL A 78 -0.09 2.53 -0.94
CA VAL A 78 -0.27 2.93 0.46
C VAL A 78 -0.13 1.70 1.34
N ILE A 79 0.62 1.82 2.43
CA ILE A 79 0.68 0.81 3.49
C ILE A 79 0.07 1.42 4.74
N LEU A 80 -0.83 0.67 5.38
CA LEU A 80 -1.47 1.03 6.64
C LEU A 80 -1.09 0.03 7.74
N SER A 81 -0.80 0.54 8.92
CA SER A 81 -0.64 -0.28 10.14
C SER A 81 -1.39 0.36 11.30
N LYS A 82 -1.66 -0.43 12.34
CA LYS A 82 -2.09 0.15 13.61
C LYS A 82 -0.99 1.10 14.09
N SER A 83 -1.39 2.32 14.47
CA SER A 83 -0.46 3.27 15.04
C SER A 83 -0.03 2.86 16.45
N GLU A 84 1.24 3.08 16.78
CA GLU A 84 1.76 2.96 18.15
C GLU A 84 1.49 4.24 18.97
N SER A 85 1.15 5.35 18.31
CA SER A 85 0.75 6.59 18.98
C SER A 85 -0.63 6.40 19.63
N PRO A 86 -0.80 6.77 20.92
CA PRO A 86 -2.10 6.73 21.58
C PRO A 86 -3.10 7.77 21.03
N GLU A 87 -2.65 8.71 20.20
CA GLU A 87 -3.46 9.79 19.64
C GLU A 87 -3.91 9.52 18.20
N HIS A 88 -3.38 8.48 17.55
CA HIS A 88 -3.68 8.15 16.15
C HIS A 88 -4.15 6.71 16.02
N ASP A 89 -5.17 6.47 15.19
CA ASP A 89 -5.70 5.14 14.91
C ASP A 89 -4.74 4.31 14.03
N VAL A 90 -4.17 4.96 13.01
CA VAL A 90 -3.49 4.29 11.88
C VAL A 90 -2.26 5.07 11.46
N ASP A 91 -1.17 4.35 11.26
CA ASP A 91 -0.01 4.86 10.55
C ASP A 91 -0.22 4.72 9.04
N TYR A 92 0.02 5.82 8.33
CA TYR A 92 -0.15 5.93 6.89
C TYR A 92 1.22 6.14 6.23
N LEU A 93 1.62 5.18 5.39
CA LEU A 93 2.85 5.29 4.59
C LEU A 93 2.50 5.32 3.10
N PHE A 94 2.89 6.42 2.45
CA PHE A 94 2.69 6.64 1.02
C PHE A 94 3.96 6.35 0.23
N GLY A 95 3.82 5.59 -0.86
CA GLY A 95 4.86 5.38 -1.85
C GLY A 95 4.44 5.90 -3.22
N GLN A 96 5.16 6.89 -3.75
CA GLN A 96 5.04 7.32 -5.14
C GLN A 96 5.95 6.43 -6.00
N VAL A 97 5.35 5.60 -6.86
CA VAL A 97 6.12 4.66 -7.68
C VAL A 97 6.48 5.34 -9.00
N SER A 98 7.77 5.39 -9.32
CA SER A 98 8.24 5.84 -10.63
C SER A 98 7.74 4.88 -11.72
N ILE A 99 7.39 5.42 -12.88
CA ILE A 99 6.92 4.61 -14.01
C ILE A 99 8.13 3.96 -14.69
N ASP A 100 9.19 4.73 -14.92
CA ASP A 100 10.34 4.39 -15.74
C ASP A 100 11.53 3.82 -14.95
N LYS A 101 11.61 4.08 -13.65
CA LYS A 101 12.74 3.70 -12.79
C LYS A 101 12.32 2.71 -11.71
N PRO A 102 13.21 1.80 -11.28
CA PRO A 102 12.98 0.88 -10.17
C PRO A 102 13.09 1.64 -8.82
N PHE A 103 12.22 2.62 -8.60
CA PHE A 103 12.29 3.54 -7.48
C PHE A 103 10.90 3.86 -6.93
N ILE A 104 10.82 3.93 -5.61
CA ILE A 104 9.65 4.42 -4.88
C ILE A 104 10.11 5.57 -4.00
N ASP A 105 9.45 6.73 -4.16
CA ASP A 105 9.65 7.86 -3.27
C ASP A 105 8.74 7.73 -2.05
N TRP A 106 9.38 7.62 -0.89
CA TRP A 106 8.75 7.51 0.43
C TRP A 106 8.77 8.83 1.22
N SER A 107 9.36 9.90 0.67
CA SER A 107 9.55 11.18 1.39
C SER A 107 8.30 12.06 1.43
N GLY A 108 7.32 11.78 0.57
CA GLY A 108 6.13 12.58 0.40
C GLY A 108 4.88 12.06 1.12
N ASN A 109 3.81 12.83 0.99
CA ASN A 109 2.45 12.42 1.35
C ASN A 109 1.52 12.65 0.14
N CYS A 110 0.35 12.02 0.14
CA CYS A 110 -0.68 12.24 -0.87
C CYS A 110 -2.03 12.52 -0.20
N GLY A 111 -2.38 13.81 -0.07
CA GLY A 111 -3.66 14.23 0.55
C GLY A 111 -4.91 13.70 -0.16
N ASN A 112 -4.80 13.36 -1.45
CA ASN A 112 -5.87 12.67 -2.17
C ASN A 112 -6.13 11.26 -1.61
N LEU A 113 -5.06 10.48 -1.36
CA LEU A 113 -5.19 9.11 -0.89
C LEU A 113 -5.41 9.01 0.61
N SER A 114 -5.00 10.00 1.41
CA SER A 114 -5.38 10.05 2.82
C SER A 114 -6.91 10.11 3.01
N ALA A 115 -7.63 10.78 2.11
CA ALA A 115 -9.10 10.82 2.13
C ALA A 115 -9.77 9.45 1.90
N ALA A 116 -9.05 8.48 1.33
CA ALA A 116 -9.55 7.10 1.15
C ALA A 116 -9.33 6.21 2.39
N VAL A 117 -8.53 6.64 3.39
CA VAL A 117 -8.21 5.83 4.57
C VAL A 117 -9.42 5.65 5.47
N GLY A 118 -10.16 6.73 5.76
CA GLY A 118 -11.34 6.68 6.64
C GLY A 118 -12.43 5.71 6.15
N PRO A 119 -12.82 5.74 4.86
CA PRO A 119 -13.77 4.79 4.29
C PRO A 119 -13.25 3.36 4.09
N LEU A 120 -11.94 3.13 4.23
CA LEU A 120 -11.36 1.80 4.05
C LEU A 120 -11.84 0.87 5.18
N ARG A 121 -12.10 -0.40 4.86
CA ARG A 121 -12.46 -1.41 5.88
C ARG A 121 -11.23 -1.78 6.72
N LEU A 122 -11.01 -1.01 7.78
CA LEU A 122 -9.98 -1.26 8.78
C LEU A 122 -10.47 -2.19 9.89
N PRO A 123 -9.57 -2.96 10.53
CA PRO A 123 -9.91 -3.69 11.75
C PRO A 123 -10.42 -2.73 12.83
N THR A 124 -11.52 -3.07 13.50
CA THR A 124 -12.07 -2.24 14.60
C THR A 124 -11.06 -2.04 15.73
N ALA A 125 -10.15 -3.00 15.95
CA ALA A 125 -9.08 -2.92 16.94
C ALA A 125 -7.98 -1.87 16.64
N TRP A 126 -8.00 -1.24 15.45
CA TRP A 126 -7.11 -0.13 15.11
C TRP A 126 -7.73 1.22 15.48
N LEU A 127 -9.05 1.29 15.67
CA LEU A 127 -9.73 2.52 16.05
C LEU A 127 -9.55 2.76 17.54
N ILE A 128 -9.07 3.95 17.90
CA ILE A 128 -9.06 4.49 19.24
C ILE A 128 -10.50 4.49 19.71
N GLN A 129 -10.78 3.63 20.69
CA GLN A 129 -12.02 3.70 21.44
C GLN A 129 -11.95 4.93 22.33
N HIS A 130 -12.50 6.05 21.85
CA HIS A 130 -13.02 7.03 22.79
C HIS A 130 -14.14 6.35 23.55
N ALA A 131 -13.86 5.94 24.79
CA ALA A 131 -14.88 5.52 25.71
C ALA A 131 -15.89 6.67 25.79
N CYS A 132 -17.08 6.49 25.20
CA CYS A 132 -18.20 7.36 25.50
C CYS A 132 -18.45 7.16 27.00
N HIS A 133 -17.96 8.09 27.82
CA HIS A 133 -18.36 8.18 29.22
C HIS A 133 -19.86 8.40 29.22
N LYS A 134 -20.64 7.32 29.28
CA LYS A 134 -22.01 7.39 29.76
C LYS A 134 -21.89 7.80 31.21
N THR A 135 -22.00 9.09 31.50
CA THR A 135 -22.37 9.55 32.82
C THR A 135 -23.77 9.00 33.08
N GLY A 136 -23.81 7.81 33.68
CA GLY A 136 -25.06 7.24 34.17
C GLY A 136 -25.61 8.19 35.22
N SER A 137 -26.63 8.94 34.85
CA SER A 137 -27.56 9.52 35.83
C SER A 137 -28.21 8.35 36.55
N SER A 138 -27.85 8.16 37.81
CA SER A 138 -28.61 7.33 38.73
C SER A 138 -30.02 7.91 38.84
N ARG A 139 -31.01 7.18 38.33
CA ARG A 139 -32.38 7.24 38.83
C ARG A 139 -32.60 6.03 39.71
#